data_AF-A0AAE4BPS5-F1
#
_entry.id   AF-A0AAE4BPS5-F1
#
_cell.length_a   1.000
_cell.length_b   1.000
_cell.length_c   1.000
_cell.angle_alpha   90.00
_cell.angle_beta   90.00
_cell.angle_gamma   90.00
#
_symmetry.space_group_name_H-M   'P 1'
#
loop_
_entity.id
_entity.type
_entity.pdbx_description
1 polymer ?
#
loop_
_entity_poly.entity_id
_entity_poly.type
_entity_poly.pdbx_seq_one_letter_code
_entity_poly.pdbx_strand_id
1 'polypeptide(L)'
;MADGGGGAISGAFPGSAELERSATDLMARKAALFGDDMTRQAILAARTPGECKALGRRVSPYDDARWAEERFGVALDMLRLKFGQNARLRAALLATGEEELVEAAPNDRIWGVGFSEQDAPGARQAWGENLLGRALRAVRAELTADDGSLKLGSG
;
A
#
# COMPACT_ATOMS: atom_id res chain seq x y z
N MET A 1 -15.84 -10.80 -29.71
CA MET A 1 -15.90 -9.89 -28.55
C MET A 1 -16.25 -10.70 -27.32
N ALA A 2 -15.23 -10.97 -26.51
CA ALA A 2 -15.29 -11.28 -25.08
C ALA A 2 -13.81 -11.57 -24.72
N ASP A 3 -13.05 -10.50 -24.55
CA ASP A 3 -11.66 -10.62 -24.10
C ASP A 3 -11.72 -10.95 -22.61
N GLY A 4 -11.24 -12.15 -22.26
CA GLY A 4 -11.11 -12.61 -20.89
C GLY A 4 -9.95 -11.88 -20.23
N GLY A 5 -10.18 -10.65 -19.80
CA GLY A 5 -9.24 -9.87 -19.00
C GLY A 5 -9.09 -10.49 -17.62
N GLY A 6 -8.18 -11.45 -17.51
CA GLY A 6 -7.77 -12.06 -16.24
C GLY A 6 -7.29 -10.97 -15.29
N GLY A 7 -8.06 -10.74 -14.23
CA GLY A 7 -7.64 -9.87 -13.14
C GLY A 7 -6.42 -10.48 -12.47
N ALA A 8 -5.32 -9.73 -12.41
CA ALA A 8 -4.13 -10.14 -11.69
C ALA A 8 -4.43 -10.14 -10.18
N ILE A 9 -4.85 -11.32 -9.74
CA ILE A 9 -4.86 -11.78 -8.36
C ILE A 9 -3.41 -11.85 -7.86
N SER A 10 -3.22 -11.27 -6.68
CA SER A 10 -1.93 -10.91 -6.07
C SER A 10 -0.94 -12.08 -5.99
N GLY A 11 0.09 -12.07 -6.85
CA GLY A 11 1.14 -13.11 -6.82
C GLY A 11 2.59 -12.64 -6.95
N ALA A 12 2.91 -11.34 -7.02
CA ALA A 12 4.23 -10.91 -7.49
C ALA A 12 4.90 -9.78 -6.69
N PHE A 13 5.14 -9.95 -5.39
CA PHE A 13 6.18 -9.17 -4.70
C PHE A 13 7.10 -10.07 -3.86
N PRO A 14 8.42 -10.10 -4.13
CA PRO A 14 9.35 -10.90 -3.34
C PRO A 14 9.66 -10.22 -1.98
N GLY A 15 9.63 -11.02 -0.90
CA GLY A 15 10.37 -10.77 0.34
C GLY A 15 9.60 -10.09 1.49
N SER A 16 9.08 -10.91 2.41
CA SER A 16 8.39 -10.51 3.66
C SER A 16 9.14 -9.53 4.55
N ALA A 17 10.47 -9.48 4.50
CA ALA A 17 11.30 -8.60 5.33
C ALA A 17 11.30 -7.11 4.88
N GLU A 18 10.99 -6.82 3.61
CA GLU A 18 10.91 -5.44 3.10
C GLU A 18 9.51 -4.83 3.18
N LEU A 19 8.51 -5.64 3.51
CA LEU A 19 7.16 -5.19 3.88
C LEU A 19 7.11 -4.66 5.33
N GLU A 20 8.17 -4.86 6.11
CA GLU A 20 8.13 -4.62 7.56
C GLU A 20 8.19 -3.13 7.93
N ARG A 21 9.04 -2.33 7.29
CA ARG A 21 9.13 -0.88 7.56
C ARG A 21 7.89 -0.09 7.11
N SER A 22 7.16 -0.60 6.12
CA SER A 22 5.96 0.05 5.58
C SER A 22 4.85 0.17 6.62
N ALA A 23 4.67 -0.86 7.46
CA ALA A 23 3.68 -0.83 8.53
C ALA A 23 4.10 0.11 9.67
N THR A 24 5.38 0.14 10.02
CA THR A 24 5.92 1.03 11.06
C THR A 24 5.72 2.49 10.71
N ASP A 25 6.11 2.94 9.51
CA ASP A 25 5.96 4.35 9.11
C ASP A 25 4.48 4.78 9.05
N LEU A 26 3.63 3.96 8.44
CA LEU A 26 2.18 4.23 8.36
C LEU A 26 1.57 4.38 9.75
N MET A 27 1.85 3.46 10.68
CA MET A 27 1.29 3.51 12.03
C MET A 27 1.92 4.63 12.87
N ALA A 28 3.21 4.92 12.71
CA ALA A 28 3.87 6.01 13.43
C ALA A 28 3.36 7.39 12.98
N ARG A 29 3.08 7.57 11.69
CA ARG A 29 2.43 8.79 11.16
C ARG A 29 0.98 8.91 11.60
N LYS A 30 0.24 7.80 11.68
CA LYS A 30 -1.09 7.77 12.29
C LYS A 30 -1.02 8.27 13.74
N ALA A 31 -0.11 7.73 14.55
CA ALA A 31 0.05 8.15 15.94
C ALA A 31 0.46 9.64 16.06
N ALA A 32 1.36 10.12 15.19
CA ALA A 32 1.74 11.52 15.13
C ALA A 32 0.56 12.46 14.79
N LEU A 33 -0.29 12.07 13.84
CA LEU A 33 -1.47 12.85 13.44
C LEU A 33 -2.39 13.15 14.63
N PHE A 34 -2.50 12.20 15.55
CA PHE A 34 -3.34 12.28 16.73
C PHE A 34 -2.61 12.74 18.01
N GLY A 35 -1.32 13.07 17.92
CA GLY A 35 -0.52 13.49 19.08
C GLY A 35 -0.24 12.37 20.09
N ASP A 36 -0.36 11.11 19.69
CA ASP A 36 -0.10 9.95 20.55
C ASP A 36 1.38 9.56 20.50
N ASP A 37 2.23 10.39 21.12
CA ASP A 37 3.67 10.19 21.10
C ASP A 37 4.11 8.91 21.80
N MET A 38 3.38 8.47 22.84
CA MET A 38 3.68 7.24 23.55
C MET A 38 3.49 6.01 22.65
N THR A 39 2.34 5.91 21.98
CA THR A 39 2.10 4.81 21.03
C THR A 39 3.00 4.94 19.81
N ARG A 40 3.30 6.15 19.35
CA ARG A 40 4.28 6.38 18.27
C ARG A 40 5.65 5.82 18.61
N GLN A 41 6.19 6.10 19.80
CA GLN A 41 7.48 5.57 20.24
C GLN A 41 7.45 4.04 20.33
N ALA A 42 6.36 3.46 20.84
CA ALA A 42 6.19 2.01 20.88
C ALA A 42 6.17 1.40 19.47
N ILE A 43 5.50 2.04 18.51
CA ILE A 43 5.47 1.60 17.10
C ILE A 43 6.87 1.62 16.49
N LEU A 44 7.64 2.69 16.74
CA LEU A 44 9.01 2.81 16.23
C LEU A 44 9.97 1.77 16.84
N ALA A 45 9.68 1.31 18.06
CA ALA A 45 10.45 0.26 18.75
C ALA A 45 9.97 -1.17 18.43
N ALA A 46 8.81 -1.32 17.80
CA ALA A 46 8.23 -2.63 17.50
C ALA A 46 9.11 -3.39 16.50
N ARG A 47 9.24 -4.70 16.72
CA ARG A 47 10.17 -5.56 15.97
C ARG A 47 9.50 -6.34 14.86
N THR A 48 8.17 -6.33 14.82
CA THR A 48 7.40 -7.10 13.85
C THR A 48 6.27 -6.26 13.27
N PRO A 49 5.86 -6.50 12.01
CA PRO A 49 4.72 -5.81 11.41
C PRO A 49 3.41 -6.03 12.18
N GLY A 50 3.25 -7.23 12.75
CA GLY A 50 2.08 -7.58 13.57
C GLY A 50 1.99 -6.72 14.83
N GLU A 51 3.11 -6.50 15.50
CA GLU A 51 3.23 -5.62 16.67
C GLU A 51 2.95 -4.15 16.29
N CYS A 52 3.55 -3.64 15.21
CA CYS A 52 3.27 -2.28 14.70
C CYS A 52 1.77 -2.07 14.45
N LYS A 53 1.13 -3.02 13.75
CA LYS A 53 -0.31 -2.95 13.45
C LYS A 53 -1.16 -3.05 14.72
N ALA A 54 -0.77 -3.88 15.69
CA ALA A 54 -1.47 -3.98 16.96
C ALA A 54 -1.40 -2.67 17.77
N LEU A 55 -0.24 -2.02 17.80
CA LEU A 55 -0.06 -0.71 18.44
C LEU A 55 -0.81 0.40 17.69
N GLY A 56 -0.77 0.41 16.36
CA GLY A 56 -1.51 1.38 15.54
C GLY A 56 -3.03 1.30 15.67
N ARG A 57 -3.58 0.14 16.09
CA ARG A 57 -4.99 -0.02 16.47
C ARG A 57 -5.34 0.61 17.83
N ARG A 58 -4.33 0.91 18.65
CA ARG A 58 -4.48 1.47 20.01
C ARG A 58 -4.24 2.98 20.09
N VAL A 59 -3.89 3.62 18.97
CA VAL A 59 -3.67 5.07 18.89
C VAL A 59 -4.87 5.83 19.47
N SER A 60 -4.61 6.77 20.37
CA SER A 60 -5.63 7.55 21.06
C SER A 60 -5.14 8.97 21.38
N PRO A 61 -5.97 10.02 21.20
CA PRO A 61 -7.36 9.97 20.67
C PRO A 61 -7.38 9.52 19.20
N TYR A 62 -8.49 8.92 18.75
CA TYR A 62 -8.62 8.47 17.36
C TYR A 62 -9.88 9.06 16.72
N ASP A 63 -9.72 9.64 15.53
CA ASP A 63 -10.81 10.10 14.67
C ASP A 63 -10.66 9.44 13.31
N ASP A 64 -11.63 8.59 12.96
CA ASP A 64 -11.59 7.83 11.70
C ASP A 64 -11.74 8.74 10.47
N ALA A 65 -12.54 9.81 10.56
CA ALA A 65 -12.75 10.72 9.43
C ALA A 65 -11.47 11.48 9.12
N ARG A 66 -10.81 12.02 10.16
CA ARG A 66 -9.50 12.67 9.99
C ARG A 66 -8.43 11.70 9.50
N TRP A 67 -8.45 10.45 9.95
CA TRP A 67 -7.52 9.44 9.42
C TRP A 67 -7.84 9.08 7.96
N ALA A 68 -9.11 9.00 7.58
CA ALA A 68 -9.53 8.72 6.20
C ALA A 68 -9.05 9.77 5.21
N GLU A 69 -9.02 11.05 5.61
CA GLU A 69 -8.50 12.16 4.81
C GLU A 69 -6.98 12.04 4.56
N GLU A 70 -6.23 11.55 5.56
CA GLU A 70 -4.75 11.55 5.53
C GLU A 70 -4.14 10.22 5.04
N ARG A 71 -4.78 9.08 5.33
CA ARG A 71 -4.19 7.73 5.19
C ARG A 71 -3.69 7.42 3.79
N PHE A 72 -4.38 7.92 2.76
CA PHE A 72 -4.00 7.68 1.37
C PHE A 72 -2.71 8.44 1.01
N GLY A 73 -2.60 9.72 1.38
CA GLY A 73 -1.39 10.51 1.15
C GLY A 73 -0.18 9.92 1.88
N VAL A 74 -0.38 9.50 3.14
CA VAL A 74 0.67 8.81 3.91
C VAL A 74 1.14 7.52 3.20
N ALA A 75 0.21 6.72 2.68
CA ALA A 75 0.55 5.50 1.96
C ALA A 75 1.33 5.79 0.67
N LEU A 76 0.95 6.83 -0.08
CA LEU A 76 1.69 7.25 -1.27
C LEU A 76 3.13 7.63 -0.94
N ASP A 77 3.35 8.48 0.06
CA ASP A 77 4.71 8.90 0.45
C ASP A 77 5.58 7.72 0.86
N MET A 78 5.03 6.79 1.64
CA MET A 78 5.73 5.57 2.04
C MET A 78 6.08 4.69 0.84
N LEU A 79 5.14 4.48 -0.09
CA LEU A 79 5.38 3.68 -1.29
C LEU A 79 6.39 4.36 -2.23
N ARG A 80 6.31 5.69 -2.42
CA ARG A 80 7.29 6.47 -3.18
C ARG A 80 8.70 6.28 -2.64
N LEU A 81 8.87 6.43 -1.32
CA LEU A 81 10.17 6.19 -0.68
C LEU A 81 10.64 4.75 -0.88
N LYS A 82 9.74 3.77 -0.76
CA LYS A 82 10.05 2.34 -0.90
C LYS A 82 10.51 2.00 -2.31
N PHE A 83 9.73 2.34 -3.32
CA PHE A 83 10.05 2.05 -4.71
C PHE A 83 11.13 2.98 -5.27
N GLY A 84 11.27 4.20 -4.74
CA GLY A 84 12.36 5.10 -5.09
C GLY A 84 13.74 4.61 -4.61
N GLN A 85 13.81 4.01 -3.41
CA GLN A 85 15.07 3.54 -2.84
C GLN A 85 15.45 2.11 -3.25
N ASN A 86 14.47 1.26 -3.58
CA ASN A 86 14.74 -0.12 -3.96
C ASN A 86 14.46 -0.35 -5.45
N ALA A 87 15.54 -0.38 -6.24
CA ALA A 87 15.48 -0.60 -7.69
C ALA A 87 14.84 -1.95 -8.08
N ARG A 88 15.03 -3.01 -7.29
CA ARG A 88 14.40 -4.32 -7.54
C ARG A 88 12.89 -4.27 -7.36
N LEU A 89 12.42 -3.65 -6.27
CA LEU A 89 10.98 -3.48 -6.03
C LEU A 89 10.36 -2.54 -7.06
N ARG A 90 11.07 -1.47 -7.45
CA ARG A 90 10.65 -0.58 -8.55
C ARG A 90 10.43 -1.35 -9.83
N ALA A 91 11.42 -2.14 -10.25
CA ALA A 91 11.32 -2.95 -11.45
C ALA A 91 10.15 -3.93 -11.38
N ALA A 92 9.92 -4.57 -10.23
CA ALA A 92 8.77 -5.44 -10.02
C ALA A 92 7.43 -4.69 -10.15
N LEU A 93 7.30 -3.50 -9.56
CA LEU A 93 6.09 -2.68 -9.69
C LEU A 93 5.85 -2.24 -11.14
N LEU A 94 6.88 -1.78 -11.84
CA LEU A 94 6.77 -1.36 -13.24
C LEU A 94 6.44 -2.54 -14.17
N ALA A 95 6.94 -3.75 -13.87
CA ALA A 95 6.65 -4.96 -14.63
C ALA A 95 5.16 -5.37 -14.60
N THR A 96 4.37 -4.87 -13.64
CA THR A 96 2.91 -5.05 -13.62
C THR A 96 2.18 -4.30 -14.74
N GLY A 97 2.88 -3.44 -15.50
CA GLY A 97 2.33 -2.75 -16.66
C GLY A 97 1.10 -1.94 -16.32
N GLU A 98 -0.01 -2.17 -17.03
CA GLU A 98 -1.29 -1.50 -16.82
C GLU A 98 -2.29 -2.32 -15.98
N GLU A 99 -1.86 -3.45 -15.41
CA GLU A 99 -2.73 -4.33 -14.66
C GLU A 99 -3.33 -3.62 -13.45
N GLU A 100 -4.57 -4.02 -13.10
CA GLU A 100 -5.17 -3.62 -11.83
C GLU A 100 -4.51 -4.40 -10.69
N LEU A 101 -4.02 -3.67 -9.69
CA LEU A 101 -3.45 -4.25 -8.48
C LEU A 101 -4.53 -4.34 -7.41
N VAL A 102 -4.73 -5.55 -6.88
CA VAL A 102 -5.79 -5.88 -5.93
C VAL A 102 -5.19 -6.46 -4.65
N GLU A 103 -5.38 -5.78 -3.53
CA GLU A 103 -5.02 -6.30 -2.21
C GLU A 103 -6.14 -7.24 -1.71
N ALA A 104 -5.93 -8.54 -1.91
CA ALA A 104 -6.83 -9.60 -1.47
C ALA A 104 -6.65 -9.91 0.03
N ALA A 105 -7.15 -9.01 0.87
CA ALA A 105 -7.10 -9.13 2.32
C ALA A 105 -8.49 -9.45 2.89
N PRO A 106 -8.78 -10.72 3.26
CA PRO A 106 -10.01 -11.08 3.96
C PRO A 106 -10.16 -10.23 5.22
N ASN A 107 -11.34 -9.65 5.43
CA ASN A 107 -11.67 -8.79 6.57
C ASN A 107 -11.05 -7.38 6.58
N ASP A 108 -10.32 -6.97 5.53
CA ASP A 108 -9.89 -5.58 5.35
C ASP A 108 -10.58 -4.98 4.13
N ARG A 109 -11.57 -4.12 4.37
CA ARG A 109 -12.36 -3.44 3.33
C ARG A 109 -11.86 -2.02 3.03
N ILE A 110 -10.79 -1.58 3.68
CA ILE A 110 -10.21 -0.25 3.51
C ILE A 110 -8.95 -0.38 2.66
N TRP A 111 -7.95 -1.10 3.15
CA TRP A 111 -6.71 -1.28 2.42
C TRP A 111 -6.85 -2.34 1.33
N GLY A 112 -7.69 -3.34 1.58
CA GLY A 112 -8.00 -4.42 0.66
C GLY A 112 -9.44 -4.43 0.14
N VAL A 113 -9.74 -5.48 -0.62
CA VAL A 113 -11.09 -5.71 -1.18
C VAL A 113 -12.03 -6.43 -0.22
N GLY A 114 -11.55 -6.92 0.92
CA GLY A 114 -12.34 -7.65 1.91
C GLY A 114 -12.61 -9.11 1.57
N PHE A 115 -12.02 -9.63 0.50
CA PHE A 115 -12.17 -11.01 0.03
C PHE A 115 -10.80 -11.69 -0.11
N SER A 116 -10.82 -13.02 -0.05
CA SER A 116 -9.66 -13.84 -0.39
C SER A 116 -9.30 -13.67 -1.87
N GLU A 117 -8.09 -14.08 -2.24
CA GLU A 117 -7.65 -14.08 -3.64
C GLU A 117 -8.59 -14.93 -4.53
N GLN A 118 -9.12 -16.01 -3.97
CA GLN A 118 -10.01 -16.94 -4.67
C GLN A 118 -11.41 -16.33 -4.89
N ASP A 119 -11.93 -15.59 -3.90
CA ASP A 119 -13.30 -15.06 -3.93
C ASP A 119 -13.39 -13.68 -4.59
N ALA A 120 -12.30 -12.90 -4.54
CA ALA A 120 -12.29 -11.51 -5.01
C ALA A 120 -12.81 -11.37 -6.47
N PRO A 121 -12.40 -12.19 -7.45
CA PRO A 121 -12.88 -12.04 -8.83
C PRO A 121 -14.41 -12.13 -8.97
N GLY A 122 -15.07 -12.98 -8.18
CA GLY A 122 -16.52 -13.18 -8.22
C GLY A 122 -17.32 -12.14 -7.45
N ALA A 123 -16.68 -11.33 -6.62
CA ALA A 123 -17.35 -10.40 -5.70
C ALA A 123 -17.06 -8.92 -5.99
N ARG A 124 -16.67 -8.58 -7.23
CA ARG A 124 -16.20 -7.22 -7.61
C ARG A 124 -17.12 -6.08 -7.17
N GLN A 125 -18.44 -6.25 -7.31
CA GLN A 125 -19.42 -5.23 -6.90
C GLN A 125 -19.46 -5.02 -5.38
N ALA A 126 -19.03 -6.01 -4.62
CA ALA A 126 -19.00 -5.99 -3.17
C ALA A 126 -17.61 -5.68 -2.61
N TRP A 127 -16.64 -5.27 -3.43
CA TRP A 127 -15.28 -4.95 -2.94
C TRP A 127 -15.26 -3.79 -1.95
N GLY A 128 -14.26 -3.83 -1.07
CA GLY A 128 -13.80 -2.68 -0.30
C GLY A 128 -13.08 -1.63 -1.16
N GLU A 129 -12.44 -0.68 -0.51
CA GLU A 129 -11.80 0.46 -1.17
C GLU A 129 -10.52 0.12 -1.93
N ASN A 130 -9.85 -1.00 -1.59
CA ASN A 130 -8.57 -1.41 -2.18
C ASN A 130 -7.53 -0.27 -2.20
N LEU A 131 -7.41 0.50 -1.11
CA LEU A 131 -6.56 1.69 -1.07
C LEU A 131 -5.09 1.36 -1.36
N LEU A 132 -4.59 0.20 -0.93
CA LEU A 132 -3.21 -0.18 -1.19
C LEU A 132 -2.97 -0.41 -2.70
N GLY A 133 -3.86 -1.15 -3.36
CA GLY A 133 -3.78 -1.38 -4.80
C GLY A 133 -3.88 -0.07 -5.60
N ARG A 134 -4.75 0.86 -5.18
CA ARG A 134 -4.85 2.21 -5.75
C ARG A 134 -3.56 3.02 -5.57
N ALA A 135 -2.97 3.00 -4.36
CA ALA A 135 -1.74 3.72 -4.07
C ALA A 135 -0.55 3.16 -4.86
N LEU A 136 -0.44 1.84 -4.99
CA LEU A 136 0.58 1.19 -5.82
C LEU A 136 0.49 1.62 -7.29
N ARG A 137 -0.72 1.67 -7.86
CA ARG A 137 -0.92 2.13 -9.24
C ARG A 137 -0.59 3.61 -9.42
N ALA A 138 -0.91 4.46 -8.44
CA ALA A 138 -0.55 5.87 -8.48
C ALA A 138 0.97 6.06 -8.49
N VAL A 139 1.70 5.38 -7.59
CA VAL A 139 3.17 5.42 -7.57
C VAL A 139 3.79 4.82 -8.84
N ARG A 140 3.20 3.75 -9.38
CA ARG A 140 3.62 3.17 -10.68
C ARG A 140 3.54 4.22 -11.79
N ALA A 141 2.41 4.95 -11.88
CA ALA A 141 2.23 5.98 -12.89
C ALA A 141 3.26 7.12 -12.78
N GLU A 142 3.58 7.55 -11.55
CA GLU A 142 4.63 8.55 -11.30
C GLU A 142 6.01 8.04 -11.77
N LEU A 143 6.38 6.83 -11.39
CA LEU A 143 7.69 6.25 -11.75
C LEU A 143 7.84 5.99 -13.25
N THR A 144 6.76 5.62 -13.94
CA THR A 144 6.75 5.46 -15.41
C THR A 144 6.99 6.79 -16.13
N ALA A 145 6.39 7.89 -15.64
CA ALA A 145 6.59 9.21 -16.21
C ALA A 145 8.05 9.68 -16.03
N ASP A 146 8.64 9.44 -14.86
CA ASP A 146 10.04 9.76 -14.57
C ASP A 146 11.00 8.98 -15.50
N ASP A 147 10.79 7.67 -15.70
CA ASP A 147 11.61 6.86 -16.62
C ASP A 147 11.48 7.31 -18.09
N GLY A 148 10.30 7.76 -18.50
CA GLY A 148 10.07 8.34 -19.82
C GLY A 148 10.84 9.64 -20.02
N SER A 149 10.88 10.50 -18.99
CA SER A 149 11.60 11.77 -19.02
C SER A 149 13.13 11.61 -19.10
N LEU A 150 13.68 10.57 -18.44
CA LEU A 150 15.11 10.26 -18.48
C LEU A 150 15.57 9.71 -19.84
N LYS A 151 14.70 8.98 -20.56
CA LYS A 151 15.03 8.37 -21.86
C LYS A 151 15.03 9.38 -23.03
N LEU A 152 14.34 10.50 -22.89
CA LEU A 152 14.24 11.54 -23.94
C LEU A 152 15.40 12.56 -23.93
N GLY A 153 16.24 12.57 -22.88
CA GLY A 153 17.36 13.50 -22.72
C GLY A 153 18.73 13.00 -23.18
N SER A 154 18.80 11.85 -23.87
CA SER A 154 20.06 11.23 -24.33
C SER A 154 20.08 11.04 -25.85
N GLY A 155 19.76 12.10 -26.59
CA GLY A 155 19.82 12.16 -28.06
C GLY A 155 20.82 13.19 -28.54
#